data_AF-A0A9X3S831-F1
#
_entry.id   AF-A0A9X3S831-F1
#
_cell.length_a   1.000
_cell.length_b   1.000
_cell.length_c   1.000
_cell.angle_alpha   90.00
_cell.angle_beta   90.00
_cell.angle_gamma   90.00
#
_symmetry.space_group_name_H-M   'P 1'
#
loop_
_entity.id
_entity.type
_entity.pdbx_description
1 polymer ?
#
loop_
_entity_poly.entity_id
_entity_poly.type
_entity_poly.pdbx_seq_one_letter_code
_entity_poly.pdbx_strand_id
1 'polypeptide(L)' 'MECADLYPLWVCAREETDEALADWALAPAARRREAFAVYVAAADREDAAARAWMEACAAYDTAAALERAAA' A
#
# COMPACT_ATOMS: atom_id res chain seq x y z
N MET A 1 15.02 5.31 -3.65
CA MET A 1 13.88 4.56 -4.21
C MET A 1 12.90 5.59 -4.69
N GLU A 2 12.60 5.60 -5.98
CA GLU A 2 11.80 6.62 -6.64
C GLU A 2 10.30 6.34 -6.50
N CYS A 3 9.44 7.35 -6.76
CA CYS A 3 7.99 7.18 -6.78
C CYS A 3 7.54 6.03 -7.73
N ALA A 4 8.24 5.85 -8.86
CA ALA A 4 7.99 4.75 -9.79
C ALA A 4 8.33 3.36 -9.22
N ASP A 5 9.36 3.24 -8.38
CA ASP A 5 9.77 1.98 -7.74
C ASP A 5 8.77 1.53 -6.66
N LEU A 6 8.12 2.50 -6.01
CA LEU A 6 7.18 2.27 -4.91
C LEU A 6 5.77 1.91 -5.39
N TYR A 7 5.39 2.34 -6.59
CA TYR A 7 4.06 2.03 -7.14
C TYR A 7 3.79 0.52 -7.23
N PRO A 8 4.67 -0.33 -7.80
CA PRO A 8 4.46 -1.78 -7.81
C PRO A 8 4.35 -2.39 -6.41
N LEU A 9 5.08 -1.86 -5.42
CA LEU A 9 5.02 -2.37 -4.04
C LEU A 9 3.65 -2.08 -3.40
N TRP A 10 3.10 -0.88 -3.62
CA TRP A 10 1.75 -0.56 -3.19
C TRP A 10 0.70 -1.43 -3.91
N VAL A 11 0.84 -1.64 -5.23
CA VAL A 11 -0.09 -2.51 -5.99
C VAL A 11 -0.09 -3.93 -5.45
N CYS A 12 1.09 -4.53 -5.22
CA CYS A 12 1.19 -5.86 -4.62
C CYS A 12 0.55 -5.90 -3.23
N ALA A 13 0.80 -4.92 -2.37
CA ALA A 13 0.22 -4.87 -1.03
C ALA A 13 -1.32 -4.74 -1.06
N ARG A 14 -1.86 -3.98 -2.03
CA ARG A 14 -3.30 -3.88 -2.25
C ARG A 14 -3.91 -5.20 -2.71
N GLU A 15 -3.29 -5.88 -3.66
CA GLU A 15 -3.77 -7.18 -4.15
C GLU A 15 -3.77 -8.23 -3.03
N GLU A 16 -2.70 -8.30 -2.22
CA GLU A 16 -2.66 -9.17 -1.04
C GLU A 16 -3.74 -8.83 0.00
N THR A 17 -4.08 -7.55 0.16
CA THR A 17 -5.13 -7.10 1.09
C THR A 17 -6.52 -7.48 0.58
N ASP A 18 -6.78 -7.32 -0.71
CA ASP A 18 -8.01 -7.76 -1.36
C ASP A 18 -8.22 -9.28 -1.24
N GLU A 19 -7.15 -10.06 -1.45
CA GLU A 19 -7.18 -11.51 -1.25
C GLU A 19 -7.48 -11.88 0.21
N ALA A 20 -6.79 -11.25 1.18
CA ALA A 20 -7.01 -11.52 2.60
C ALA A 20 -8.42 -11.12 3.07
N LEU A 21 -8.99 -10.06 2.51
CA LEU A 21 -10.37 -9.63 2.76
C LEU A 21 -11.37 -10.69 2.25
N ALA A 22 -11.17 -11.19 1.03
CA ALA A 22 -12.00 -12.25 0.46
C ALA A 22 -11.93 -13.54 1.30
N ASP A 23 -10.73 -13.93 1.72
CA ASP A 23 -10.52 -15.09 2.59
C ASP A 23 -11.22 -14.94 3.93
N TRP A 24 -11.16 -13.76 4.56
CA TRP A 24 -11.88 -13.50 5.80
C TRP A 24 -13.40 -13.56 5.61
N ALA A 25 -13.92 -12.99 4.52
CA ALA A 25 -15.36 -13.01 4.22
C ALA A 25 -15.90 -14.44 4.04
N LEU A 26 -15.10 -15.34 3.45
CA LEU A 26 -15.46 -16.73 3.20
C LEU A 26 -15.08 -17.67 4.36
N ALA A 27 -14.33 -17.20 5.36
CA ALA A 27 -13.85 -18.04 6.45
C ALA A 27 -15.00 -18.62 7.30
N PRO A 28 -14.94 -19.93 7.64
CA PRO A 28 -15.88 -20.55 8.57
C PRO A 28 -15.71 -19.95 9.98
N ALA A 29 -16.76 -20.01 10.80
CA ALA A 29 -16.78 -19.38 12.13
C ALA A 29 -15.58 -19.75 13.00
N ALA A 30 -15.14 -21.01 12.96
CA ALA A 30 -13.99 -21.51 13.73
C ALA A 30 -12.65 -20.84 13.36
N ARG A 31 -12.49 -20.33 12.13
CA ARG A 31 -11.25 -19.71 11.63
C ARG A 31 -11.38 -18.21 11.36
N ARG A 32 -12.59 -17.65 11.51
CA ARG A 32 -12.89 -16.26 11.16
C ARG A 32 -12.02 -15.24 11.90
N ARG A 33 -11.69 -15.50 13.18
CA ARG A 33 -10.81 -14.63 13.97
C ARG A 33 -9.37 -14.61 13.45
N GLU A 34 -8.84 -15.77 13.06
CA GLU A 34 -7.49 -15.87 12.48
C GLU A 34 -7.44 -15.18 11.12
N ALA A 35 -8.43 -15.43 10.25
CA ALA A 35 -8.51 -14.79 8.94
C ALA A 35 -8.65 -13.27 9.05
N PHE A 36 -9.41 -12.76 10.05
CA PHE A 36 -9.49 -11.33 10.32
C PHE A 36 -8.13 -10.73 10.71
N ALA A 37 -7.35 -11.42 11.55
CA ALA A 37 -6.02 -10.95 11.93
C ALA A 37 -5.06 -10.87 10.74
N VAL A 38 -5.15 -11.83 9.80
CA VAL A 38 -4.38 -11.80 8.54
C VAL A 38 -4.79 -10.62 7.68
N TYR A 39 -6.10 -10.38 7.51
CA TYR A 39 -6.60 -9.21 6.78
C TYR A 39 -6.10 -7.89 7.38
N VAL A 40 -6.18 -7.71 8.69
CA VAL A 40 -5.68 -6.48 9.35
C VAL A 40 -4.19 -6.29 9.09
N ALA A 41 -3.38 -7.35 9.21
CA ALA A 41 -1.94 -7.26 8.93
C ALA A 41 -1.63 -6.97 7.46
N ALA A 42 -2.47 -7.41 6.51
CA ALA A 42 -2.33 -7.05 5.11
C ALA A 42 -2.68 -5.57 4.89
N ALA A 43 -3.80 -5.11 5.44
CA ALA A 43 -4.25 -3.71 5.35
C ALA A 43 -3.23 -2.73 5.96
N ASP A 44 -2.61 -3.07 7.09
CA ASP A 44 -1.55 -2.25 7.69
C ASP A 44 -0.32 -2.12 6.75
N ARG A 45 0.03 -3.20 6.04
CA ARG A 45 1.13 -3.18 5.04
C ARG A 45 0.75 -2.36 3.80
N GLU A 46 -0.50 -2.46 3.35
CA GLU A 46 -1.01 -1.63 2.25
C GLU A 46 -0.96 -0.14 2.61
N ASP A 47 -1.43 0.26 3.80
CA ASP A 47 -1.39 1.66 4.24
C ASP A 47 0.06 2.17 4.33
N ALA A 48 0.97 1.36 4.87
CA ALA A 48 2.39 1.70 4.92
C ALA A 48 3.01 1.88 3.52
N ALA A 49 2.70 0.99 2.58
CA ALA A 49 3.18 1.09 1.19
C ALA A 49 2.58 2.30 0.47
N ALA A 50 1.30 2.58 0.67
CA ALA A 50 0.62 3.75 0.12
C ALA A 50 1.25 5.06 0.62
N ARG A 51 1.51 5.16 1.93
CA ARG A 51 2.19 6.33 2.52
C ARG A 51 3.57 6.55 1.92
N ALA A 52 4.39 5.50 1.88
CA ALA A 52 5.73 5.58 1.31
C ALA A 52 5.69 6.06 -0.15
N TRP A 53 4.78 5.51 -0.95
CA TRP A 53 4.59 5.92 -2.34
C TRP A 53 4.17 7.40 -2.44
N MET A 54 3.15 7.83 -1.70
CA MET A 54 2.68 9.22 -1.71
C MET A 54 3.77 10.21 -1.27
N GLU A 55 4.55 9.88 -0.25
CA GLU A 55 5.67 10.70 0.22
C GLU A 55 6.74 10.85 -0.87
N ALA A 56 7.08 9.77 -1.57
CA ALA A 56 8.05 9.81 -2.66
C ALA A 56 7.56 10.63 -3.85
N CYS A 57 6.28 10.56 -4.19
CA CYS A 57 5.72 11.36 -5.28
C CYS A 57 5.67 12.84 -4.90
N ALA A 58 5.32 13.19 -3.65
CA ALA A 58 5.37 14.56 -3.16
C ALA A 58 6.80 15.15 -3.20
N ALA A 59 7.80 14.34 -2.85
CA ALA A 59 9.21 14.74 -2.95
C ALA A 59 9.64 14.98 -4.41
N TYR A 60 9.22 14.10 -5.33
CA TYR A 60 9.48 14.26 -6.76
C TYR A 60 8.85 15.54 -7.32
N ASP A 61 7.57 15.79 -7.04
CA ASP A 61 6.86 16.98 -7.51
C ASP A 61 7.50 18.27 -6.99
N THR A 62 7.96 18.25 -5.74
CA THR A 62 8.68 19.37 -5.12
C THR A 62 10.00 19.64 -5.83
N ALA A 63 10.80 18.60 -6.10
CA ALA A 63 12.06 18.74 -6.83
C ALA A 63 11.84 19.30 -8.24
N ALA A 64 10.89 18.74 -8.99
CA ALA A 64 10.56 19.20 -10.34
C ALA A 64 10.07 20.65 -10.36
N ALA A 65 9.35 21.10 -9.33
CA ALA A 65 8.92 22.50 -9.21
C ALA A 65 10.11 23.45 -8.96
N LEU A 66 11.06 23.06 -8.12
CA LEU A 66 12.26 23.85 -7.84
C LEU A 66 13.15 23.98 -9.08
N GLU A 67 13.33 22.90 -9.85
CA GLU A 67 14.09 22.93 -11.10
C GLU A 67 13.45 23.88 -12.13
N ARG A 68 12.13 23.83 -12.29
CA ARG A 68 11.40 24.76 -13.18
C ARG A 68 11.49 26.22 -12.74
N ALA A 69 11.60 26.49 -11.44
CA ALA A 69 11.74 27.85 -10.93
C ALA A 69 13.17 28.41 -11.08
N ALA A 70 14.17 27.54 -11.25
CA ALA A 70 15.57 27.89 -11.42
C ALA A 70 16.02 28.04 -12.89
N ALA A 71 15.17 27.64 -13.84
CA ALA A 71 15.39 27.71 -15.29
C ALA A 71 14.78 28.98 -15.91
#